data_AF-A0A7S7FZN5-F1
#
_entry.id   AF-A0A7S7FZN5-F1
#
_cell.length_a   1.000
_cell.length_b   1.000
_cell.length_c   1.000
_cell.angle_alpha   90.00
_cell.angle_beta   90.00
_cell.angle_gamma   90.00
#
_symmetry.space_group_name_H-M   'P 1'
#
loop_
_entity.id
_entity.type
_entity.pdbx_description
1 polymer ?
#
loop_
_entity_poly.entity_id
_entity_poly.type
_entity_poly.pdbx_seq_one_letter_code
_entity_poly.pdbx_strand_id
1 'polypeptide(L)'
;MLANKVTKIVYKDGNNKVFRIDTYDVQKKVWCSDVYKNGIIVDKRCEDKINNSYKHYQKSQNKDDLLLMDEKVLDKQNNVVDKQYIYKADGELKTISSKTNFY
;
A
#
# COMPACT_ATOMS: atom_id res chain seq x y z
N MET A 1 1.51 30.34 6.79
CA MET A 1 0.83 29.24 6.08
C MET A 1 1.83 28.08 5.97
N LEU A 2 1.64 27.02 6.77
CA LEU A 2 2.51 25.85 6.73
C LEU A 2 2.27 25.12 5.40
N ALA A 3 3.24 25.22 4.51
CA ALA A 3 3.20 24.63 3.18
C ALA A 3 2.86 23.13 3.27
N ASN A 4 2.02 22.67 2.35
CA ASN A 4 1.55 21.30 2.21
C ASN A 4 2.74 20.36 1.96
N LYS A 5 3.41 19.91 3.03
CA LYS A 5 4.74 19.31 2.96
C LYS A 5 4.62 17.80 2.81
N VAL A 6 4.56 17.36 1.56
CA VAL A 6 4.84 15.96 1.22
C VAL A 6 6.35 15.74 1.30
N THR A 7 6.80 14.90 2.23
CA THR A 7 8.22 14.53 2.39
C THR A 7 8.48 13.23 1.65
N LYS A 8 9.61 13.15 0.92
CA LYS A 8 10.01 11.94 0.18
C LYS A 8 11.42 11.52 0.58
N ILE A 9 11.62 10.24 0.85
CA ILE A 9 12.91 9.60 1.09
C ILE A 9 13.15 8.61 -0.05
N VAL A 10 14.25 8.79 -0.80
CA VAL A 10 14.57 7.97 -1.98
C VAL A 10 15.76 7.09 -1.66
N TYR A 11 15.59 5.78 -1.81
CA TYR A 11 16.65 4.79 -1.62
C TYR A 11 17.16 4.29 -2.96
N LYS A 12 18.49 4.26 -3.10
CA LYS A 12 19.18 3.85 -4.31
C LYS A 12 20.23 2.79 -4.02
N ASP A 13 20.44 1.89 -4.97
CA ASP A 13 21.46 0.84 -4.87
C ASP A 13 22.87 1.40 -5.17
N GLY A 14 23.89 0.53 -5.12
CA GLY A 14 25.28 0.89 -5.46
C GLY A 14 25.50 1.35 -6.90
N ASN A 15 24.51 1.17 -7.79
CA ASN A 15 24.51 1.65 -9.17
C ASN A 15 23.63 2.90 -9.35
N ASN A 16 23.25 3.57 -8.25
CA ASN A 16 22.38 4.76 -8.24
C ASN A 16 20.98 4.51 -8.83
N LYS A 17 20.53 3.23 -8.94
CA LYS A 17 19.18 2.89 -9.36
C LYS A 17 18.24 2.95 -8.16
N VAL A 18 17.10 3.60 -8.33
CA VAL A 18 16.07 3.68 -7.29
C VAL A 18 15.43 2.31 -7.12
N PHE A 19 15.42 1.80 -5.88
CA PHE A 19 14.73 0.55 -5.54
C PHE A 19 13.61 0.77 -4.51
N ARG A 20 13.55 1.94 -3.85
CA ARG A 20 12.46 2.28 -2.93
C ARG A 20 12.26 3.79 -2.82
N ILE A 21 11.03 4.22 -2.65
CA ILE A 21 10.65 5.60 -2.29
C ILE A 21 9.64 5.53 -1.15
N ASP A 22 9.97 6.14 -0.01
CA ASP A 22 9.00 6.40 1.05
C ASP A 22 8.47 7.83 0.91
N THR A 23 7.16 8.00 1.00
CA THR A 23 6.47 9.29 0.92
C THR A 23 5.60 9.47 2.17
N TYR A 24 5.72 10.62 2.82
CA TYR A 24 4.88 11.00 3.95
C TYR A 24 4.15 12.31 3.66
N ASP A 25 2.83 12.25 3.64
CA ASP A 25 1.96 13.41 3.61
C ASP A 25 1.58 13.77 5.05
N VAL A 26 2.19 14.83 5.59
CA VAL A 26 1.98 15.28 6.97
C VAL A 26 0.53 15.72 7.22
N GLN A 27 -0.11 16.34 6.22
CA GLN A 27 -1.47 16.87 6.37
C GLN A 27 -2.48 15.71 6.41
N LYS A 28 -2.33 14.73 5.52
CA LYS A 28 -3.18 13.54 5.49
C LYS A 28 -2.77 12.49 6.52
N LYS A 29 -1.61 12.64 7.17
CA LYS A 29 -0.94 11.63 7.98
C LYS A 29 -0.87 10.28 7.28
N VAL A 30 -0.59 10.31 5.97
CA VAL A 30 -0.46 9.13 5.12
C VAL A 30 1.01 8.84 4.88
N TRP A 31 1.43 7.62 5.16
CA TRP A 31 2.75 7.09 4.82
C TRP A 31 2.59 6.08 3.69
N CYS A 32 3.36 6.21 2.61
CA CYS A 32 3.41 5.23 1.54
C CYS A 32 4.86 4.81 1.26
N SER A 33 5.08 3.53 0.97
CA SER A 33 6.36 2.95 0.56
C SER A 33 6.18 2.27 -0.79
N ASP A 34 6.89 2.75 -1.80
CA ASP A 34 6.91 2.19 -3.16
C ASP A 34 8.25 1.47 -3.39
N VAL A 35 8.24 0.18 -3.71
CA VAL A 35 9.43 -0.62 -4.02
C VAL A 35 9.50 -0.82 -5.53
N TYR A 36 10.69 -0.63 -6.09
CA TYR A 36 10.95 -0.68 -7.52
C TYR A 36 11.85 -1.85 -7.88
N LYS A 37 11.53 -2.51 -9.00
CA LYS A 37 12.40 -3.48 -9.67
C LYS A 37 12.41 -3.17 -11.17
N ASN A 38 13.60 -3.01 -11.75
CA ASN A 38 13.75 -2.63 -13.16
C ASN A 38 12.97 -1.36 -13.56
N GLY A 39 12.88 -0.37 -12.66
CA GLY A 39 12.20 0.90 -12.91
C GLY A 39 10.67 0.87 -12.77
N ILE A 40 10.07 -0.27 -12.42
CA ILE A 40 8.62 -0.43 -12.24
C ILE A 40 8.33 -0.70 -10.76
N ILE A 41 7.22 -0.17 -10.24
CA ILE A 41 6.76 -0.47 -8.87
C ILE A 41 6.30 -1.93 -8.81
N VAL A 42 6.85 -2.69 -7.86
CA VAL A 42 6.49 -4.09 -7.62
C VAL A 42 5.80 -4.31 -6.28
N ASP A 43 5.92 -3.38 -5.35
CA ASP A 43 5.26 -3.40 -4.04
C ASP A 43 4.92 -1.97 -3.66
N LYS A 44 3.70 -1.74 -3.18
CA LYS A 44 3.27 -0.43 -2.65
C LYS A 44 2.49 -0.66 -1.38
N ARG A 45 2.89 -0.03 -0.29
CA ARG A 45 2.18 -0.08 1.00
C ARG A 45 1.81 1.32 1.40
N CYS A 46 0.58 1.55 1.81
CA CYS A 46 0.12 2.84 2.30
C CYS A 46 -0.62 2.69 3.62
N GLU A 47 -0.22 3.46 4.62
CA GLU A 47 -0.84 3.61 5.92
C GLU A 47 -1.45 5.00 6.05
N ASP A 48 -2.75 5.07 6.29
CA ASP A 48 -3.46 6.30 6.64
C ASP A 48 -3.75 6.28 8.13
N LYS A 49 -3.08 7.14 8.91
CA LYS A 49 -3.27 7.21 10.37
C LYS A 49 -4.55 7.95 10.77
N ILE A 50 -5.13 8.78 9.90
CA ILE A 50 -6.41 9.46 10.19
C ILE A 50 -7.54 8.44 10.13
N ASN A 51 -7.57 7.63 9.07
CA ASN A 51 -8.60 6.62 8.85
C ASN A 51 -8.24 5.26 9.45
N ASN A 52 -7.08 5.16 10.11
CA ASN A 52 -6.48 3.92 10.61
C ASN A 52 -6.58 2.78 9.58
N SER A 53 -6.21 3.10 8.33
CA SER A 53 -6.30 2.17 7.20
C SER A 53 -4.93 1.80 6.69
N TYR A 54 -4.81 0.57 6.20
CA TYR A 54 -3.62 0.04 5.57
C TYR A 54 -4.02 -0.61 4.25
N LYS A 55 -3.23 -0.37 3.19
CA LYS A 55 -3.38 -1.06 1.91
C LYS A 55 -2.02 -1.52 1.43
N HIS A 56 -1.95 -2.77 0.99
CA HIS A 56 -0.77 -3.33 0.34
C HIS A 56 -1.11 -3.74 -1.08
N TYR A 57 -0.32 -3.30 -2.04
CA TYR A 57 -0.40 -3.70 -3.41
C TYR A 57 0.90 -4.37 -3.84
N GLN A 58 0.82 -5.42 -4.65
CA GLN A 58 1.99 -6.13 -5.17
C GLN A 58 1.80 -6.46 -6.65
N LYS A 59 2.87 -6.36 -7.44
CA LYS A 59 2.86 -6.74 -8.85
C LYS A 59 2.83 -8.27 -8.95
N SER A 60 1.84 -8.80 -9.66
CA SER A 60 1.78 -10.23 -9.94
C SER A 60 2.81 -10.62 -11.01
N GLN A 61 3.31 -11.86 -10.94
CA GLN A 61 4.44 -12.34 -11.76
C GLN A 61 4.23 -12.22 -13.27
N ASN A 62 2.99 -12.02 -13.76
CA ASN A 62 2.65 -11.96 -15.18
C ASN A 62 1.73 -10.78 -15.57
N LYS A 63 1.58 -9.75 -14.73
CA LYS A 63 0.70 -8.61 -15.01
C LYS A 63 1.45 -7.30 -14.84
N ASP A 64 1.14 -6.31 -15.67
CA ASP A 64 1.74 -4.99 -15.55
C ASP A 64 1.20 -4.18 -14.37
N ASP A 65 -0.02 -4.49 -13.93
CA ASP A 65 -0.71 -3.81 -12.85
C ASP A 65 -0.32 -4.28 -11.45
N LEU A 66 -0.42 -3.36 -10.48
CA LEU A 66 -0.34 -3.65 -9.05
C LEU A 66 -1.68 -4.18 -8.53
N LEU A 67 -1.61 -5.27 -7.79
CA LEU A 67 -2.75 -6.01 -7.28
C LEU A 67 -2.89 -5.76 -5.77
N LEU A 68 -4.07 -5.39 -5.28
CA LEU A 68 -4.34 -5.22 -3.84
C LEU A 68 -4.24 -6.60 -3.16
N MET A 69 -3.33 -6.76 -2.20
CA MET A 69 -3.05 -8.02 -1.52
C MET A 69 -3.83 -8.11 -0.21
N ASP A 70 -3.73 -7.08 0.62
CA ASP A 70 -4.51 -6.95 1.83
C ASP A 70 -4.86 -5.49 2.14
N GLU A 71 -5.96 -5.34 2.87
CA GLU A 71 -6.46 -4.06 3.36
C GLU A 71 -6.86 -4.23 4.83
N LYS A 72 -6.43 -3.30 5.68
CA LYS A 72 -6.97 -3.15 7.04
C LYS A 72 -7.75 -1.85 7.11
N VAL A 73 -8.95 -1.88 7.67
CA VAL A 73 -9.76 -0.67 7.90
C VAL A 73 -10.51 -0.82 9.21
N LEU A 74 -10.76 0.30 9.89
CA LEU A 74 -11.78 0.34 10.94
C LEU A 74 -13.17 0.36 10.31
N ASP A 75 -14.08 -0.47 10.82
CA ASP A 75 -15.50 -0.32 10.51
C ASP A 75 -16.14 0.81 11.33
N LYS A 76 -17.43 1.07 11.13
CA LYS A 76 -18.18 2.12 11.84
C LYS A 76 -18.25 1.90 13.36
N GLN A 77 -17.89 0.72 13.84
CA GLN A 77 -17.89 0.31 15.25
C GLN A 77 -16.47 0.23 15.83
N ASN A 78 -15.45 0.73 15.11
CA ASN A 78 -14.03 0.66 15.46
C ASN A 78 -13.45 -0.77 15.52
N ASN A 79 -14.08 -1.75 14.87
CA ASN A 79 -13.47 -3.07 14.72
C ASN A 79 -12.45 -3.06 13.59
N VAL A 80 -11.37 -3.82 13.73
CA VAL A 80 -10.36 -3.96 12.68
C VAL A 80 -10.83 -5.03 11.71
N VAL A 81 -11.06 -4.65 10.46
CA VAL A 81 -11.42 -5.57 9.37
C VAL A 81 -10.18 -5.79 8.50
N ASP A 82 -9.63 -7.01 8.57
CA ASP A 82 -8.57 -7.48 7.69
C ASP A 82 -9.21 -8.14 6.46
N LYS A 83 -8.99 -7.58 5.28
CA LYS A 83 -9.42 -8.16 3.99
C LYS A 83 -8.21 -8.67 3.23
N GLN A 84 -8.29 -9.91 2.76
CA GLN A 84 -7.32 -10.48 1.85
C GLN A 84 -7.94 -10.75 0.49
N TYR A 85 -7.15 -10.51 -0.54
CA TYR A 85 -7.57 -10.56 -1.93
C TYR A 85 -6.71 -11.55 -2.71
N ILE A 86 -7.32 -12.33 -3.60
CA ILE A 86 -6.61 -13.09 -4.62
C ILE A 86 -7.20 -12.72 -5.98
N TYR A 87 -6.30 -12.52 -6.92
CA TYR A 87 -6.66 -12.33 -8.32
C TYR A 87 -6.70 -13.67 -9.00
N LYS A 88 -7.84 -13.96 -9.63
CA LYS A 88 -7.95 -15.11 -10.53
C LYS A 88 -7.12 -14.87 -11.80
N ALA A 89 -6.82 -15.95 -12.52
CA ALA A 89 -6.04 -15.90 -13.76
C ALA A 89 -6.67 -14.96 -14.81
N ASP A 90 -8.01 -14.88 -14.85
CA ASP A 90 -8.81 -13.99 -15.71
C ASP A 90 -8.72 -12.49 -15.34
N GLY A 91 -8.11 -12.13 -14.21
CA GLY A 91 -8.03 -10.76 -13.73
C GLY A 91 -9.16 -10.31 -12.83
N GLU A 92 -10.13 -11.18 -12.52
CA GLU A 92 -11.13 -10.87 -11.50
C GLU A 92 -10.51 -10.83 -10.11
N LEU A 93 -10.75 -9.71 -9.41
CA LEU A 93 -10.46 -9.56 -7.99
C LEU A 93 -11.48 -10.36 -7.17
N LYS A 94 -11.04 -11.39 -6.46
CA LYS A 94 -11.89 -12.13 -5.52
C LYS A 94 -11.41 -11.91 -4.09
N THR A 95 -12.29 -11.38 -3.24
CA THR A 95 -12.06 -11.36 -1.79
C THR A 95 -12.07 -12.80 -1.28
N ILE A 96 -10.98 -13.25 -0.65
CA ILE A 96 -10.87 -14.63 -0.16
C ILE A 96 -11.33 -14.75 1.29
N SER A 97 -10.97 -13.77 2.11
CA SER A 97 -11.30 -13.78 3.52
C SER A 97 -11.40 -12.35 4.04
N SER A 98 -12.41 -12.11 4.86
CA SER A 98 -12.50 -10.91 5.69
C SER A 98 -12.59 -11.38 7.14
N LYS A 99 -11.59 -11.05 7.95
CA LYS A 99 -11.61 -11.33 9.38
C LYS A 99 -11.81 -10.02 10.12
N THR A 100 -12.91 -9.93 10.87
CA THR A 100 -13.12 -8.83 11.81
C THR A 100 -12.54 -9.25 13.15
N ASN A 101 -11.55 -8.51 13.64
CA ASN A 101 -11.01 -8.68 14.98
C ASN A 101 -11.66 -7.64 15.91
N PHE A 102 -12.20 -8.11 17.02
CA PHE A 102 -12.72 -7.29 18.11
C PHE A 102 -11.60 -7.09 19.14
N TYR A 103 -11.40 -5.86 19.61
CA TYR A 103 -10.43 -5.51 20.66
C TYR A 103 -11.14 -4.92 21.87
#